data_AF-A0A7K1T164-F1
#
_entry.id   AF-A0A7K1T164-F1
#
_cell.length_a   1.000
_cell.length_b   1.000
_cell.length_c   1.000
_cell.angle_alpha   90.00
_cell.angle_beta   90.00
_cell.angle_gamma   90.00
#
_symmetry.space_group_name_H-M   'P 1'
#
loop_
_entity.id
_entity.type
_entity.pdbx_description
1 polymer ?
#
loop_
_entity_poly.entity_id
_entity_poly.type
_entity_poly.pdbx_seq_one_letter_code
_entity_poly.pdbx_strand_id
1 'polypeptide(L)'
;MNAYQEKWIELFQGAHIPNWKIKPNGDDIEIQVPADVDLKIVRDNFPQTVAAMSLDITIPKERLRFIMHNGHANTEYILNPTEEDLNKA
;
A
#
# COMPACT_ATOMS: atom_id res chain seq x y z
N MET A 1 -2.57 -0.99 -14.94
CA MET A 1 -3.39 -0.69 -13.75
C MET A 1 -4.68 -1.49 -13.83
N ASN A 2 -4.88 -2.44 -12.91
CA ASN A 2 -6.10 -3.23 -12.82
C ASN A 2 -7.14 -2.54 -11.92
N ALA A 3 -8.38 -3.03 -11.94
CA ALA A 3 -9.47 -2.46 -11.15
C ALA A 3 -9.19 -2.53 -9.64
N TYR A 4 -8.48 -3.56 -9.18
CA TYR A 4 -8.12 -3.72 -7.77
C TYR A 4 -7.15 -2.64 -7.29
N GLN A 5 -6.08 -2.40 -8.04
CA GLN A 5 -5.08 -1.35 -7.81
C GLN A 5 -5.71 0.04 -7.88
N GLU A 6 -6.55 0.28 -8.89
CA GLU A 6 -7.27 1.56 -9.02
C GLU A 6 -8.14 1.81 -7.79
N LYS A 7 -8.87 0.80 -7.31
CA LYS A 7 -9.72 0.95 -6.14
C LYS A 7 -8.93 1.29 -4.87
N TRP A 8 -7.76 0.67 -4.70
CA TRP A 8 -6.87 1.01 -3.59
C TRP A 8 -6.37 2.45 -3.66
N ILE A 9 -5.96 2.92 -4.85
CA ILE A 9 -5.53 4.30 -5.06
C ILE A 9 -6.67 5.27 -4.72
N GLU A 10 -7.90 5.01 -5.19
CA GLU A 10 -9.08 5.81 -4.86
C GLU A 10 -9.31 5.90 -3.34
N LEU A 11 -9.23 4.77 -2.64
CA LEU A 11 -9.44 4.73 -1.19
C LEU A 11 -8.37 5.52 -0.43
N PHE A 12 -7.10 5.38 -0.81
CA PHE A 12 -6.02 6.16 -0.19
C PHE A 12 -6.11 7.66 -0.49
N GLN A 13 -6.52 8.03 -1.70
CA GLN A 13 -6.75 9.43 -2.07
C GLN A 13 -7.96 10.02 -1.33
N GLY A 14 -9.04 9.24 -1.17
CA GLY A 14 -10.24 9.63 -0.42
C GLY A 14 -10.01 9.76 1.09
N ALA A 15 -9.00 9.09 1.65
CA ALA A 15 -8.58 9.28 3.04
C ALA A 15 -7.92 10.66 3.29
N HIS A 16 -7.62 11.43 2.23
CA HIS A 16 -7.06 12.78 2.29
C HIS A 16 -5.86 12.92 3.24
N ILE A 17 -4.97 11.91 3.27
CA ILE A 17 -3.79 11.93 4.13
C ILE A 17 -2.86 13.06 3.67
N PRO A 18 -2.62 14.10 4.49
CA PRO A 18 -1.85 15.26 4.05
C PRO A 18 -0.43 14.89 3.67
N ASN A 19 0.06 15.46 2.57
CA ASN A 19 1.45 15.32 2.09
C ASN A 19 1.89 13.90 1.67
N TRP A 20 0.97 12.93 1.62
CA TRP A 20 1.24 11.62 1.05
C TRP A 20 0.96 11.64 -0.45
N LYS A 21 1.86 11.08 -1.25
CA LYS A 21 1.65 10.92 -2.70
C LYS A 21 1.49 9.44 -3.00
N ILE A 22 0.28 9.06 -3.37
CA ILE A 22 -0.05 7.70 -3.81
C ILE A 22 -0.11 7.69 -5.34
N LYS A 23 0.66 6.79 -5.97
CA LYS A 23 0.72 6.65 -7.42
C LYS A 23 0.81 5.18 -7.83
N PRO A 24 0.30 4.81 -9.01
CA PRO A 24 0.57 3.50 -9.57
C PRO A 24 2.05 3.39 -9.96
N ASN A 25 2.65 2.23 -9.73
CA ASN A 25 4.01 1.88 -10.14
C ASN A 25 4.01 0.46 -10.74
N GLY A 26 3.81 0.35 -12.06
CA GLY A 26 3.57 -0.94 -12.70
C GLY A 26 2.32 -1.62 -12.13
N ASP A 27 2.49 -2.85 -11.64
CA ASP A 27 1.44 -3.63 -10.96
C ASP A 27 1.35 -3.34 -9.45
N ASP A 28 2.22 -2.46 -8.94
CA ASP A 28 2.34 -2.10 -7.53
C ASP A 28 1.84 -0.68 -7.26
N ILE A 29 1.69 -0.30 -5.99
CA ILE A 29 1.35 1.07 -5.58
C ILE A 29 2.53 1.68 -4.84
N GLU A 30 2.97 2.84 -5.30
CA GLU A 30 3.97 3.65 -4.62
C GLU A 30 3.29 4.65 -3.69
N ILE A 31 3.74 4.70 -2.44
CA ILE A 31 3.29 5.64 -1.41
C ILE A 31 4.52 6.42 -0.92
N GLN A 32 4.67 7.64 -1.41
CA GLN A 32 5.67 8.56 -0.89
C GLN A 32 5.10 9.30 0.31
N VAL A 33 5.70 9.11 1.48
CA VAL A 33 5.35 9.81 2.72
C VAL A 33 6.34 10.96 2.99
N PRO A 34 6.00 11.92 3.86
CA PRO A 34 6.92 12.97 4.28
C PRO A 34 8.22 12.42 4.90
N ALA A 35 9.32 13.14 4.72
CA ALA A 35 10.66 12.68 5.13
C ALA A 35 10.84 12.53 6.65
N ASP A 36 10.04 13.26 7.43
CA ASP A 36 9.99 13.24 8.90
C ASP A 36 9.16 12.07 9.46
N VAL A 37 8.43 11.33 8.62
CA VAL A 37 7.67 10.16 9.04
C VAL A 37 8.60 8.96 9.26
N ASP A 38 8.48 8.34 10.43
CA ASP A 38 9.14 7.07 10.73
C ASP A 38 8.44 5.91 9.99
N LEU A 39 9.12 5.38 8.97
CA LEU A 39 8.61 4.25 8.19
C LEU A 39 8.40 2.97 9.00
N LYS A 40 9.05 2.80 10.16
CA LYS A 40 8.77 1.67 11.05
C LYS A 40 7.36 1.79 11.61
N ILE A 41 6.97 2.98 12.07
CA ILE A 41 5.62 3.24 12.59
C ILE A 41 4.59 3.04 11.47
N VAL A 42 4.87 3.53 10.25
CA VAL A 42 3.98 3.29 9.11
C VAL A 42 3.81 1.80 8.87
N ARG A 43 4.91 1.07 8.72
CA ARG A 43 4.92 -0.38 8.48
C ARG A 43 4.18 -1.15 9.56
N ASP A 44 4.39 -0.83 10.82
CA ASP A 44 3.81 -1.58 11.95
C ASP A 44 2.29 -1.37 12.03
N ASN A 45 1.77 -0.22 11.60
CA ASN A 45 0.33 0.08 11.57
C ASN A 45 -0.35 -0.23 10.23
N PHE A 46 0.42 -0.32 9.14
CA PHE A 46 -0.12 -0.49 7.78
C PHE A 46 -1.05 -1.70 7.62
N PRO A 47 -0.74 -2.89 8.18
CA PRO A 47 -1.63 -4.06 8.07
C PRO A 47 -3.03 -3.79 8.64
N GLN A 48 -3.12 -3.07 9.76
CA GLN A 48 -4.39 -2.74 10.41
C GLN A 48 -5.19 -1.74 9.57
N THR A 49 -4.53 -0.70 9.06
CA THR A 49 -5.13 0.30 8.16
C THR A 49 -5.68 -0.35 6.90
N VAL A 50 -4.87 -1.18 6.24
CA VAL A 50 -5.27 -1.90 5.03
C VAL A 50 -6.41 -2.89 5.32
N ALA A 51 -6.37 -3.61 6.44
CA ALA A 51 -7.47 -4.51 6.81
C ALA A 51 -8.79 -3.77 6.97
N ALA A 52 -8.79 -2.62 7.64
CA ALA A 52 -9.98 -1.78 7.81
C ALA A 52 -10.51 -1.26 6.46
N MET A 53 -9.62 -0.70 5.62
CA MET A 53 -10.00 -0.15 4.30
C MET A 53 -10.46 -1.25 3.33
N SER A 54 -9.96 -2.47 3.47
CA SER A 54 -10.32 -3.59 2.59
C SER A 54 -11.79 -4.01 2.71
N LEU A 55 -12.47 -3.62 3.79
CA LEU A 55 -13.90 -3.91 3.99
C LEU A 55 -14.78 -3.19 2.95
N ASP A 56 -14.31 -2.07 2.41
CA ASP A 56 -15.02 -1.29 1.39
C ASP A 56 -14.76 -1.80 -0.05
N ILE A 57 -13.93 -2.83 -0.21
CA ILE A 57 -13.55 -3.38 -1.51
C ILE A 57 -14.32 -4.68 -1.78
N THR A 58 -15.28 -4.62 -2.70
CA THR A 58 -16.14 -5.75 -3.08
C THR A 58 -15.73 -6.43 -4.39
N ILE A 59 -14.76 -5.86 -5.12
CA ILE A 59 -14.23 -6.42 -6.36
C ILE A 59 -13.26 -7.58 -6.10
N PRO A 60 -12.99 -8.44 -7.11
CA PRO A 60 -12.04 -9.53 -6.96
C PRO A 60 -10.68 -9.06 -6.44
N LYS A 61 -10.18 -9.78 -5.42
CA LYS A 61 -8.91 -9.47 -4.79
C LYS A 61 -7.77 -9.98 -5.66
N GLU A 62 -6.81 -9.10 -5.94
CA GLU A 62 -5.59 -9.43 -6.67
C GLU A 62 -4.37 -9.23 -5.77
N ARG A 63 -3.25 -9.88 -6.13
CA ARG A 63 -1.96 -9.63 -5.47
C ARG A 63 -1.57 -8.17 -5.70
N LEU A 64 -1.22 -7.46 -4.64
CA LEU A 64 -0.83 -6.05 -4.73
C LEU A 64 0.28 -5.74 -3.74
N ARG A 65 1.36 -5.11 -4.21
CA ARG A 65 2.44 -4.64 -3.35
C ARG A 65 2.35 -3.13 -3.16
N PHE A 66 2.50 -2.70 -1.92
CA PHE A 66 2.64 -1.31 -1.53
C PHE A 66 4.10 -1.03 -1.25
N ILE A 67 4.68 -0.08 -1.97
CA ILE A 67 6.06 0.36 -1.82
C ILE A 67 6.02 1.73 -1.14
N MET A 68 6.34 1.76 0.15
CA MET A 68 6.32 2.96 0.97
C MET A 68 7.74 3.50 1.14
N HIS A 69 7.94 4.80 0.94
CA HIS A 69 9.25 5.44 1.15
C HIS A 69 9.13 6.89 1.59
N ASN A 70 10.16 7.37 2.29
CA ASN A 70 10.27 8.73 2.81
C ASN A 70 11.49 9.48 2.25
N GLY A 71 12.08 8.97 1.17
CA GLY A 71 13.31 9.50 0.56
C GLY A 71 14.63 9.05 1.22
N HIS A 72 14.59 8.46 2.42
CA HIS A 72 15.77 7.93 3.12
C HIS A 72 15.74 6.42 3.28
N ALA A 73 14.54 5.86 3.44
CA ALA A 73 14.31 4.43 3.59
C ALA A 73 13.09 4.01 2.77
N ASN A 74 12.98 2.71 2.57
CA ASN A 74 11.85 2.06 1.92
C ASN A 74 11.36 0.87 2.76
N THR A 75 10.07 0.57 2.63
CA THR A 75 9.46 -0.62 3.19
C THR A 75 8.34 -1.08 2.27
N GLU A 76 8.07 -2.38 2.28
CA GLU A 76 7.10 -3.00 1.38
C GLU A 76 6.07 -3.77 2.20
N TYR A 77 4.84 -3.78 1.70
CA TYR A 77 3.78 -4.62 2.22
C TYR A 77 3.04 -5.29 1.06
N ILE A 78 2.90 -6.60 1.11
CA ILE A 78 2.21 -7.37 0.07
C ILE A 78 0.84 -7.77 0.60
N LEU A 79 -0.20 -7.35 -0.13
CA LEU A 79 -1.57 -7.75 0.10
C LEU A 79 -1.95 -8.88 -0.84
N ASN A 80 -2.63 -9.89 -0.31
CA ASN A 80 -2.95 -11.15 -0.99
C ASN A 80 -1.69 -11.81 -1.59
N PRO A 81 -0.68 -12.13 -0.75
CA PRO A 81 0.59 -12.69 -1.21
C PRO A 81 0.37 -14.03 -1.93
N THR A 82 1.18 -14.32 -2.94
CA THR A 82 1.22 -15.64 -3.57
C THR A 82 2.11 -16.59 -2.76
N GLU A 83 2.07 -17.89 -3.09
CA GLU A 83 2.99 -18.86 -2.48
C GLU A 83 4.47 -18.45 -2.67
N GLU A 84 4.81 -17.85 -3.80
CA GLU A 84 6.18 -17.36 -4.05
C GLU A 84 6.58 -16.20 -3.14
N ASP A 85 5.64 -15.32 -2.78
CA ASP A 85 5.89 -14.21 -1.86
C ASP A 85 6.09 -14.72 -0.43
N LEU A 86 5.34 -15.75 -0.02
CA LEU A 86 5.44 -16.36 1.31
C LEU A 86 6.73 -17.16 1.51
N ASN A 87 7.25 -17.74 0.44
CA ASN A 87 8.44 -18.59 0.47
C ASN A 87 9.76 -17.81 0.33
N LYS A 88 9.71 -16.49 0.10
CA LYS A 88 10.88 -15.60 0.18
C LYS A 88 11.01 -15.08 1.62
N ALA A 89 11.59 -15.91 2.49
CA ALA A 89 12.01 -15.54 3.83
C ALA A 89 13.44 -14.97 3.84
#